data_AF-A0A850EE16-F1
#
_entry.id   AF-A0A850EE16-F1
#
_cell.length_a   1.000
_cell.length_b   1.000
_cell.length_c   1.000
_cell.angle_alpha   90.00
_cell.angle_beta   90.00
_cell.angle_gamma   90.00
#
_symmetry.space_group_name_H-M   'P 1'
#
loop_
_entity.id
_entity.type
_entity.pdbx_description
1 polymer ?
#
loop_
_entity_poly.entity_id
_entity_poly.type
_entity_poly.pdbx_seq_one_letter_code
_entity_poly.pdbx_strand_id
1 'polypeptide(L)'
;PYTPGEDITDVDATTNKYIGVYEVDSNNKVVSFKLIILTAGDIKVPAPTLPASPLPGTNPNTTKVTASAGAGNHLVTKVSSTLIPTPNVGDAAPTGAGVTNPYTPGADITGVDATTNRYIGIYEVDSNNKVVSFKLIILTAGDIKVPAPVTAPTLPASPLPGTNPNTTKVTVSAGAGNHLVTKVSSTLIPTPNVGDAAPTGAGVTNPYTAGA
;
A
#
# COMPACT_ATOMS: atom_id res chain seq x y z
N PRO A 1 -2.18 39.55 -22.10
CA PRO A 1 -3.43 39.45 -22.90
C PRO A 1 -4.19 38.20 -22.45
N TYR A 2 -5.52 38.24 -22.40
CA TYR A 2 -6.32 37.04 -22.13
C TYR A 2 -6.32 36.14 -23.38
N THR A 3 -6.10 34.84 -23.19
CA THR A 3 -6.26 33.83 -24.24
C THR A 3 -7.56 33.07 -23.97
N PRO A 4 -8.51 33.03 -24.91
CA PRO A 4 -9.76 32.30 -24.71
C PRO A 4 -9.52 30.84 -24.32
N GLY A 5 -10.20 30.40 -23.27
CA GLY A 5 -10.11 29.02 -22.76
C GLY A 5 -9.05 28.79 -21.68
N GLU A 6 -8.22 29.78 -21.35
CA GLU A 6 -7.32 29.70 -20.20
C GLU A 6 -8.07 29.84 -18.88
N ASP A 7 -7.53 29.19 -17.84
CA ASP A 7 -8.05 29.26 -16.49
C ASP A 7 -7.95 30.68 -15.92
N ILE A 8 -8.97 31.08 -15.17
CA ILE A 8 -8.99 32.34 -14.41
C ILE A 8 -8.60 32.00 -12.97
N THR A 9 -7.50 32.57 -12.49
CA THR A 9 -6.98 32.34 -11.13
C THR A 9 -7.68 33.22 -10.09
N ASP A 10 -7.43 32.95 -8.81
CA ASP A 10 -7.92 33.72 -7.65
C ASP A 10 -9.46 33.77 -7.51
N VAL A 11 -10.16 32.82 -8.11
CA VAL A 11 -11.61 32.65 -7.95
C VAL A 11 -11.93 31.79 -6.73
N ASP A 12 -13.00 32.15 -6.03
CA ASP A 12 -13.51 31.40 -4.88
C ASP A 12 -15.02 31.59 -4.79
N ALA A 13 -15.78 30.51 -4.57
CA ALA A 13 -17.24 30.55 -4.60
C ALA A 13 -17.86 31.35 -3.45
N THR A 14 -17.08 31.72 -2.42
CA THR A 14 -17.56 32.46 -1.25
C THR A 14 -17.10 33.92 -1.24
N THR A 15 -15.83 34.17 -1.53
CA THR A 15 -15.15 35.48 -1.39
C THR A 15 -14.88 36.15 -2.73
N ASN A 16 -14.34 35.42 -3.73
CA ASN A 16 -13.97 35.93 -5.06
C ASN A 16 -14.85 35.34 -6.17
N LYS A 17 -16.17 35.44 -6.03
CA LYS A 17 -17.15 34.75 -6.89
C LYS A 17 -17.66 35.56 -8.09
N TYR A 18 -17.22 36.79 -8.26
CA TYR A 18 -17.74 37.68 -9.30
C TYR A 18 -16.69 37.91 -10.38
N ILE A 19 -16.98 37.49 -11.63
CA ILE A 19 -16.13 37.78 -12.79
C ILE A 19 -16.83 38.83 -13.65
N GLY A 20 -16.19 39.98 -13.81
CA GLY A 20 -16.58 40.99 -14.79
C GLY A 20 -15.84 40.78 -16.11
N VAL A 21 -16.57 40.44 -17.17
CA VAL A 21 -16.02 40.31 -18.52
C VAL A 21 -16.34 41.58 -19.29
N TYR A 22 -15.30 42.30 -19.73
CA TYR A 22 -15.41 43.55 -20.48
C TYR A 22 -14.90 43.34 -21.90
N GLU A 23 -15.69 43.75 -22.88
CA GLU A 23 -15.21 44.01 -24.23
C GLU A 23 -14.77 45.47 -24.30
N VAL A 24 -13.58 45.74 -24.85
CA VAL A 24 -13.05 47.10 -24.99
C VAL A 24 -12.66 47.38 -26.44
N ASP A 25 -12.80 48.64 -26.86
CA ASP A 25 -12.38 49.10 -28.19
C ASP A 25 -10.87 49.32 -28.30
N SER A 26 -10.39 49.77 -29.47
CA SER A 26 -8.98 50.08 -29.71
C SER A 26 -8.42 51.21 -28.83
N ASN A 27 -9.27 51.97 -28.14
CA ASN A 27 -8.91 53.05 -27.23
C ASN A 27 -9.08 52.65 -25.74
N ASN A 28 -9.25 51.35 -25.46
CA ASN A 28 -9.52 50.80 -24.12
C ASN A 28 -10.82 51.36 -23.48
N LYS A 29 -11.83 51.68 -24.28
CA LYS A 29 -13.17 52.06 -23.79
C LYS A 29 -14.07 50.84 -23.82
N VAL A 30 -14.86 50.65 -22.77
CA VAL A 30 -15.81 49.52 -22.66
C VAL A 30 -16.88 49.62 -23.75
N VAL A 31 -17.05 48.53 -24.50
CA VAL A 31 -18.07 48.35 -25.55
C VAL A 31 -19.22 47.50 -25.03
N SER A 32 -18.92 46.43 -24.30
CA SER A 32 -19.93 45.55 -23.69
C SER A 32 -19.42 44.94 -22.38
N PHE A 33 -20.35 44.45 -21.56
CA PHE A 33 -20.06 43.89 -20.24
C PHE A 33 -20.97 42.70 -19.91
N LYS A 34 -20.39 41.69 -19.26
CA LYS A 34 -21.15 40.61 -18.61
C LYS A 34 -20.59 40.32 -17.22
N LEU A 35 -21.49 40.26 -16.24
CA LEU A 35 -21.18 39.74 -14.92
C LEU A 35 -21.49 38.24 -14.87
N ILE A 36 -20.54 37.47 -14.36
CA ILE A 36 -20.70 36.05 -14.03
C ILE A 36 -20.59 35.91 -12.52
N ILE A 37 -21.52 35.16 -11.92
CA ILE A 37 -21.49 34.81 -10.50
C ILE A 37 -21.17 33.33 -10.41
N LEU A 38 -19.99 33.00 -9.89
CA LEU A 38 -19.53 31.65 -9.71
C LEU A 38 -20.26 30.97 -8.54
N THR A 39 -20.56 29.70 -8.74
CA THR A 39 -20.98 28.75 -7.73
C THR A 39 -19.86 27.75 -7.46
N ALA A 40 -19.99 26.93 -6.41
CA ALA A 40 -19.01 25.88 -6.13
C ALA A 40 -18.86 24.88 -7.29
N GLY A 41 -19.91 24.68 -8.11
CA GLY A 41 -19.85 23.81 -9.28
C GLY A 41 -19.04 24.39 -10.45
N ASP A 42 -18.76 25.69 -10.43
CA ASP A 42 -17.99 26.38 -11.48
C ASP A 42 -16.49 26.42 -11.18
N ILE A 43 -16.06 25.91 -10.01
CA ILE A 43 -14.67 25.97 -9.53
C ILE A 43 -14.21 24.57 -9.11
N LYS A 44 -13.01 24.17 -9.54
CA LYS A 44 -12.37 22.95 -9.04
C LYS A 44 -11.74 23.22 -7.68
N VAL A 45 -12.27 22.57 -6.64
CA VAL A 45 -11.76 22.68 -5.28
C VAL A 45 -11.15 21.34 -4.86
N PRO A 46 -9.86 21.28 -4.47
CA PRO A 46 -9.26 20.05 -3.97
C PRO A 46 -10.06 19.47 -2.81
N ALA A 47 -10.24 18.15 -2.79
CA ALA A 47 -10.97 17.49 -1.74
C ALA A 47 -10.30 17.72 -0.38
N PRO A 48 -11.07 18.06 0.68
CA PRO A 48 -10.53 18.20 2.03
C PRO A 48 -9.91 16.88 2.50
N THR A 49 -8.96 16.98 3.43
CA THR A 49 -8.27 15.80 3.96
C THR A 49 -9.21 14.95 4.81
N LEU A 50 -9.35 13.67 4.45
CA LEU A 50 -10.03 12.66 5.26
C LEU A 50 -9.09 12.15 6.36
N PRO A 51 -9.49 12.18 7.65
CA PRO A 51 -8.70 11.56 8.72
C PRO A 51 -8.68 10.04 8.54
N ALA A 52 -7.52 9.50 8.17
CA ALA A 52 -7.31 8.07 8.01
C ALA A 52 -5.83 7.71 8.26
N SER A 53 -5.61 6.58 8.93
CA SER A 53 -4.27 6.04 9.22
C SER A 53 -4.21 4.55 8.90
N PRO A 54 -3.12 4.07 8.29
CA PRO A 54 -2.94 2.64 8.07
C PRO A 54 -2.56 1.94 9.38
N LEU A 55 -2.91 0.65 9.44
CA LEU A 55 -2.47 -0.30 10.45
C LEU A 55 -2.18 -1.63 9.75
N PRO A 56 -1.30 -2.49 10.30
CA PRO A 56 -1.17 -3.86 9.84
C PRO A 56 -2.54 -4.54 9.75
N GLY A 57 -2.77 -5.22 8.62
CA GLY A 57 -3.97 -6.01 8.42
C GLY A 57 -4.02 -7.24 9.33
N THR A 58 -5.08 -8.02 9.16
CA THR A 58 -5.31 -9.24 9.94
C THR A 58 -4.59 -10.43 9.30
N ASN A 59 -4.65 -10.52 7.97
CA ASN A 59 -4.01 -11.57 7.17
C ASN A 59 -2.59 -11.17 6.72
N PRO A 60 -1.71 -12.14 6.41
CA PRO A 60 -0.40 -11.84 5.82
C PRO A 60 -0.51 -11.01 4.54
N ASN A 61 0.44 -10.09 4.34
CA ASN A 61 0.54 -9.22 3.17
C ASN A 61 -0.68 -8.31 2.94
N THR A 62 -1.35 -7.92 4.02
CA THR A 62 -2.45 -6.95 3.99
C THR A 62 -2.20 -5.77 4.93
N THR A 63 -2.85 -4.67 4.65
CA THR A 63 -2.98 -3.51 5.55
C THR A 63 -4.47 -3.28 5.83
N LYS A 64 -4.82 -2.42 6.78
CA LYS A 64 -6.20 -1.96 6.97
C LYS A 64 -6.18 -0.49 7.34
N VAL A 65 -7.29 0.20 7.08
CA VAL A 65 -7.41 1.63 7.36
C VAL A 65 -8.68 1.90 8.15
N THR A 66 -8.56 2.72 9.19
CA THR A 66 -9.72 3.27 9.89
C THR A 66 -10.02 4.66 9.35
N ALA A 67 -11.29 4.90 9.03
CA ALA A 67 -11.83 6.19 8.61
C ALA A 67 -13.35 6.18 8.85
N SER A 68 -13.96 7.36 8.94
CA SER A 68 -15.40 7.53 9.09
C SER A 68 -15.98 8.23 7.88
N ALA A 69 -17.07 7.70 7.34
CA ALA A 69 -17.90 8.42 6.37
C ALA A 69 -19.01 9.20 7.10
N GLY A 70 -19.33 10.38 6.59
CA GLY A 70 -20.50 11.16 7.00
C GLY A 70 -21.81 10.47 6.66
N ALA A 71 -22.91 11.00 7.18
CA ALA A 71 -24.25 10.44 6.95
C ALA A 71 -24.60 10.41 5.46
N GLY A 72 -24.98 9.24 4.94
CA GLY A 72 -25.32 9.04 3.53
C GLY A 72 -24.12 8.83 2.59
N ASN A 73 -22.89 9.00 3.10
CA ASN A 73 -21.66 8.77 2.36
C ASN A 73 -21.14 7.35 2.58
N HIS A 74 -20.19 6.91 1.75
CA HIS A 74 -19.46 5.67 1.95
C HIS A 74 -17.98 5.84 1.58
N LEU A 75 -17.16 4.88 1.99
CA LEU A 75 -15.73 4.90 1.68
C LEU A 75 -15.42 4.08 0.43
N VAL A 76 -14.41 4.52 -0.30
CA VAL A 76 -13.79 3.82 -1.42
C VAL A 76 -12.29 3.79 -1.21
N THR A 77 -11.63 2.67 -1.52
CA THR A 77 -10.17 2.60 -1.51
C THR A 77 -9.63 2.31 -2.90
N LYS A 78 -8.44 2.82 -3.20
CA LYS A 78 -7.67 2.50 -4.41
C LYS A 78 -6.23 2.20 -4.05
N VAL A 79 -5.78 0.97 -4.31
CA VAL A 79 -4.36 0.59 -4.29
C VAL A 79 -3.73 0.93 -5.63
N SER A 80 -2.50 1.47 -5.60
CA SER A 80 -1.77 1.89 -6.78
C SER A 80 -0.27 1.74 -6.60
N SER A 81 0.42 1.44 -7.71
CA SER A 81 1.88 1.48 -7.78
C SER A 81 2.45 2.86 -8.08
N THR A 82 1.59 3.78 -8.54
CA THR A 82 1.93 5.17 -8.81
C THR A 82 1.24 6.10 -7.83
N LEU A 83 1.84 7.27 -7.59
CA LEU A 83 1.25 8.33 -6.78
C LEU A 83 -0.16 8.66 -7.28
N ILE A 84 -1.12 8.70 -6.37
CA ILE A 84 -2.50 9.09 -6.66
C ILE A 84 -2.62 10.59 -6.39
N PRO A 85 -2.97 11.41 -7.40
CA PRO A 85 -3.18 12.84 -7.20
C PRO A 85 -4.41 13.10 -6.31
N THR A 86 -4.38 14.20 -5.57
CA THR A 86 -5.54 14.66 -4.80
C THR A 86 -6.69 14.99 -5.76
N PRO A 87 -7.86 14.33 -5.64
CA PRO A 87 -9.04 14.66 -6.44
C PRO A 87 -9.65 15.99 -5.99
N ASN A 88 -10.56 16.54 -6.80
CA ASN A 88 -11.43 17.64 -6.40
C ASN A 88 -12.73 17.10 -5.80
N VAL A 89 -13.40 17.94 -4.99
CA VAL A 89 -14.79 17.68 -4.58
C VAL A 89 -15.65 17.58 -5.84
N GLY A 90 -16.54 16.58 -5.89
CA GLY A 90 -17.42 16.36 -7.04
C GLY A 90 -16.84 15.51 -8.17
N ASP A 91 -15.54 15.20 -8.14
CA ASP A 91 -14.93 14.24 -9.06
C ASP A 91 -15.57 12.86 -8.89
N ALA A 92 -15.56 12.04 -9.95
CA ALA A 92 -16.06 10.67 -9.85
C ALA A 92 -15.12 9.82 -8.97
N ALA A 93 -15.71 8.92 -8.17
CA ALA A 93 -14.96 7.91 -7.43
C ALA A 93 -14.08 7.07 -8.39
N PRO A 94 -12.90 6.60 -7.94
CA PRO A 94 -12.08 5.72 -8.76
C PRO A 94 -12.81 4.40 -9.06
N THR A 95 -12.49 3.81 -10.21
CA THR A 95 -13.00 2.50 -10.65
C THR A 95 -11.86 1.61 -11.14
N GLY A 96 -12.15 0.32 -11.36
CA GLY A 96 -11.21 -0.63 -11.97
C GLY A 96 -10.27 -1.32 -10.97
N ALA A 97 -9.09 -1.70 -11.44
CA ALA A 97 -8.16 -2.51 -10.67
C ALA A 97 -7.66 -1.82 -9.39
N GLY A 98 -7.56 -2.60 -8.32
CA GLY A 98 -7.15 -2.13 -7.00
C GLY A 98 -8.19 -1.29 -6.27
N VAL A 99 -9.42 -1.18 -6.80
CA VAL A 99 -10.50 -0.42 -6.16
C VAL A 99 -11.42 -1.33 -5.35
N THR A 100 -11.72 -0.92 -4.12
CA THR A 100 -12.78 -1.51 -3.29
C THR A 100 -13.85 -0.47 -3.04
N ASN A 101 -15.05 -0.69 -3.56
CA ASN A 101 -16.22 0.17 -3.39
C ASN A 101 -17.49 -0.69 -3.14
N PRO A 102 -18.15 -0.58 -1.97
CA PRO A 102 -17.74 0.20 -0.81
C PRO A 102 -16.60 -0.48 -0.04
N TYR A 103 -15.76 0.31 0.62
CA TYR A 103 -14.79 -0.16 1.61
C TYR A 103 -15.38 -0.13 3.00
N THR A 104 -15.26 -1.25 3.73
CA THR A 104 -15.62 -1.35 5.14
C THR A 104 -14.41 -0.93 6.01
N PRO A 105 -14.52 0.12 6.85
CA PRO A 105 -13.45 0.53 7.75
C PRO A 105 -12.87 -0.64 8.57
N GLY A 106 -11.56 -0.77 8.60
CA GLY A 106 -10.86 -1.83 9.32
C GLY A 106 -10.83 -3.19 8.62
N ALA A 107 -11.47 -3.34 7.46
CA ALA A 107 -11.30 -4.53 6.62
C ALA A 107 -9.90 -4.54 5.98
N ASP A 108 -9.38 -5.75 5.74
CA ASP A 108 -8.09 -5.94 5.10
C ASP A 108 -8.12 -5.47 3.64
N ILE A 109 -7.10 -4.69 3.27
CA ILE A 109 -6.78 -4.25 1.92
C ILE A 109 -5.65 -5.15 1.41
N THR A 110 -5.92 -5.85 0.32
CA THR A 110 -5.02 -6.82 -0.32
C THR A 110 -4.26 -6.20 -1.49
N GLY A 111 -3.27 -6.92 -2.02
CA GLY A 111 -2.48 -6.47 -3.18
C GLY A 111 -1.52 -5.32 -2.87
N VAL A 112 -1.26 -5.07 -1.59
CA VAL A 112 -0.37 -4.01 -1.10
C VAL A 112 1.02 -4.57 -0.82
N ASP A 113 2.04 -3.72 -1.01
CA ASP A 113 3.40 -3.99 -0.55
C ASP A 113 4.13 -2.65 -0.32
N ALA A 114 5.22 -2.68 0.45
CA ALA A 114 5.94 -1.45 0.81
C ALA A 114 6.78 -0.85 -0.34
N THR A 115 6.88 -1.53 -1.49
CA THR A 115 7.83 -1.23 -2.57
C THR A 115 7.21 -0.96 -3.94
N THR A 116 6.09 -1.56 -4.27
CA THR A 116 5.44 -1.39 -5.58
C THR A 116 4.06 -0.79 -5.34
N ASN A 117 3.12 -1.55 -4.79
CA ASN A 117 1.74 -1.17 -4.55
C ASN A 117 1.56 -0.46 -3.19
N ARG A 118 2.35 0.60 -2.97
CA ARG A 118 2.45 1.30 -1.68
C ARG A 118 1.50 2.48 -1.52
N TYR A 119 0.82 2.91 -2.57
CA TYR A 119 -0.07 4.07 -2.51
C TYR A 119 -1.51 3.61 -2.33
N ILE A 120 -2.17 4.08 -1.27
CA ILE A 120 -3.60 3.86 -1.06
C ILE A 120 -4.30 5.22 -1.03
N GLY A 121 -5.23 5.43 -1.96
CA GLY A 121 -6.20 6.51 -1.88
C GLY A 121 -7.41 6.05 -1.08
N ILE A 122 -7.78 6.78 -0.04
CA ILE A 122 -9.03 6.61 0.72
C ILE A 122 -9.92 7.78 0.37
N TYR A 123 -11.09 7.48 -0.16
CA TYR A 123 -12.07 8.47 -0.60
C TYR A 123 -13.30 8.30 0.26
N GLU A 124 -13.82 9.41 0.77
CA GLU A 124 -15.23 9.48 1.14
C GLU A 124 -15.99 9.98 -0.09
N VAL A 125 -17.07 9.29 -0.44
CA VAL A 125 -17.90 9.66 -1.59
C VAL A 125 -19.37 9.71 -1.19
N ASP A 126 -20.13 10.57 -1.85
CA ASP A 126 -21.57 10.71 -1.63
C ASP A 126 -22.38 9.55 -2.25
N SER A 127 -23.70 9.61 -2.11
CA SER A 127 -24.62 8.61 -2.69
C SER A 127 -24.60 8.54 -4.22
N ASN A 128 -24.03 9.54 -4.90
CA ASN A 128 -23.84 9.60 -6.35
C ASN A 128 -22.41 9.19 -6.77
N ASN A 129 -21.60 8.62 -5.87
CA ASN A 129 -20.20 8.28 -6.08
C ASN A 129 -19.34 9.49 -6.47
N LYS A 130 -19.60 10.66 -5.88
CA LYS A 130 -18.80 11.87 -6.02
C LYS A 130 -17.91 12.09 -4.80
N VAL A 131 -16.65 12.43 -5.04
CA VAL A 131 -15.67 12.65 -3.97
C VAL A 131 -16.11 13.80 -3.06
N VAL A 132 -16.10 13.54 -1.75
CA VAL A 132 -16.38 14.50 -0.68
C VAL A 132 -15.11 14.85 0.08
N SER A 133 -14.29 13.85 0.43
CA SER A 133 -13.01 14.03 1.11
C SER A 133 -12.03 12.93 0.69
N PHE A 134 -10.73 13.18 0.86
CA PHE A 134 -9.67 12.28 0.36
C PHE A 134 -8.47 12.21 1.30
N LYS A 135 -7.83 11.04 1.38
CA LYS A 135 -6.51 10.84 1.97
C LYS A 135 -5.67 9.96 1.08
N LEU A 136 -4.46 10.43 0.75
CA LEU A 136 -3.40 9.56 0.27
C LEU A 136 -2.61 8.99 1.46
N ILE A 137 -2.43 7.68 1.47
CA ILE A 137 -1.54 6.93 2.36
C ILE A 137 -0.38 6.37 1.53
N ILE A 138 0.84 6.51 2.06
CA ILE A 138 2.05 5.88 1.53
C ILE A 138 2.48 4.83 2.54
N LEU A 139 2.38 3.56 2.17
CA LEU A 139 2.68 2.45 3.05
C LEU A 139 4.19 2.29 3.27
N THR A 140 4.53 1.98 4.51
CA THR A 140 5.84 1.47 4.93
C THR A 140 5.72 0.00 5.30
N ALA A 141 6.84 -0.69 5.51
CA ALA A 141 6.83 -2.09 5.95
C ALA A 141 6.11 -2.28 7.30
N GLY A 142 6.11 -1.26 8.17
CA GLY A 142 5.42 -1.31 9.46
C GLY A 142 3.90 -1.25 9.36
N ASP A 143 3.36 -0.84 8.21
CA ASP A 143 1.92 -0.72 7.96
C ASP A 143 1.29 -2.00 7.42
N ILE A 144 2.11 -3.02 7.14
CA ILE A 144 1.71 -4.25 6.47
C ILE A 144 1.93 -5.42 7.41
N LYS A 145 0.95 -6.33 7.46
CA LYS A 145 1.05 -7.54 8.26
C LYS A 145 2.07 -8.49 7.65
N VAL A 146 3.19 -8.66 8.35
CA VAL A 146 4.22 -9.64 7.98
C VAL A 146 3.67 -11.06 8.18
N PRO A 147 3.90 -11.99 7.23
CA PRO A 147 3.60 -13.41 7.42
C PRO A 147 4.27 -13.95 8.70
N ALA A 148 3.57 -14.82 9.42
CA ALA A 148 4.20 -15.55 10.52
C ALA A 148 5.32 -16.46 9.98
N PRO A 149 6.44 -16.62 10.71
CA PRO A 149 7.46 -17.60 10.35
C PRO A 149 6.84 -19.00 10.23
N VAL A 150 7.30 -19.76 9.24
CA VAL A 150 6.88 -21.15 9.04
C VAL A 150 8.00 -22.05 9.53
N THR A 151 7.73 -22.87 10.54
CA THR A 151 8.70 -23.85 11.05
C THR A 151 9.17 -24.78 9.92
N ALA A 152 10.48 -25.06 9.84
CA ALA A 152 11.03 -25.95 8.84
C ALA A 152 10.48 -27.38 9.00
N PRO A 153 10.14 -28.08 7.90
CA PRO A 153 9.68 -29.46 7.98
C PRO A 153 10.77 -30.38 8.51
N THR A 154 10.37 -31.41 9.25
CA THR A 154 11.31 -32.41 9.77
C THR A 154 11.99 -33.16 8.64
N LEU A 155 13.31 -33.13 8.60
CA LEU A 155 14.12 -33.94 7.70
C LEU A 155 14.29 -35.35 8.32
N PRO A 156 13.88 -36.45 7.66
CA PRO A 156 14.01 -37.79 8.19
C PRO A 156 15.47 -38.22 8.17
N ALA A 157 16.15 -38.03 9.30
CA ALA A 157 17.53 -38.40 9.52
C ALA A 157 17.60 -39.47 10.63
N SER A 158 18.47 -40.46 10.48
CA SER A 158 18.69 -41.47 11.52
C SER A 158 20.18 -41.61 11.84
N PRO A 159 20.58 -41.67 13.12
CA PRO A 159 21.97 -41.87 13.48
C PRO A 159 22.40 -43.33 13.26
N LEU A 160 23.66 -43.52 12.90
CA LEU A 160 24.35 -44.81 12.87
C LEU A 160 25.72 -44.68 13.57
N PRO A 161 26.23 -45.73 14.24
CA PRO A 161 27.60 -45.72 14.73
C PRO A 161 28.62 -45.38 13.64
N GLY A 162 29.60 -44.54 13.97
CA GLY A 162 30.71 -44.26 13.08
C GLY A 162 31.72 -45.41 13.02
N THR A 163 32.67 -45.35 12.09
CA THR A 163 33.69 -46.39 11.90
C THR A 163 34.83 -46.31 12.92
N ASN A 164 35.02 -45.16 13.56
CA ASN A 164 36.06 -44.92 14.56
C ASN A 164 35.47 -44.69 15.96
N PRO A 165 36.24 -44.92 17.04
CA PRO A 165 35.80 -44.57 18.39
C PRO A 165 35.36 -43.11 18.50
N ASN A 166 34.28 -42.86 19.26
CA ASN A 166 33.71 -41.53 19.49
C ASN A 166 33.20 -40.79 18.23
N THR A 167 32.76 -41.52 17.20
CA THR A 167 32.19 -40.94 15.97
C THR A 167 30.78 -41.48 15.68
N THR A 168 29.99 -40.70 14.94
CA THR A 168 28.64 -41.06 14.47
C THR A 168 28.48 -40.71 12.99
N LYS A 169 27.57 -41.40 12.31
CA LYS A 169 27.11 -41.11 10.94
C LYS A 169 25.62 -40.80 10.98
N VAL A 170 25.13 -40.11 9.97
CA VAL A 170 23.69 -39.84 9.81
C VAL A 170 23.26 -40.34 8.44
N THR A 171 22.24 -41.20 8.41
CA THR A 171 21.54 -41.56 7.17
C THR A 171 20.47 -40.53 6.89
N VAL A 172 20.64 -39.81 5.78
CA VAL A 172 19.75 -38.75 5.33
C VAL A 172 20.04 -38.48 3.85
N SER A 173 19.05 -37.99 3.10
CA SER A 173 19.23 -37.57 1.71
C SER A 173 18.83 -36.11 1.53
N ALA A 174 19.58 -35.39 0.71
CA ALA A 174 19.18 -34.06 0.26
C ALA A 174 18.22 -34.17 -0.92
N GLY A 175 17.26 -33.25 -1.00
CA GLY A 175 16.48 -33.06 -2.23
C GLY A 175 17.37 -32.61 -3.40
N ALA A 176 16.86 -32.74 -4.63
CA ALA A 176 17.60 -32.33 -5.83
C ALA A 176 18.04 -30.86 -5.75
N GLY A 177 19.32 -30.61 -6.00
CA GLY A 177 19.93 -29.27 -5.93
C GLY A 177 20.29 -28.78 -4.52
N ASN A 178 19.93 -29.51 -3.46
CA ASN A 178 20.25 -29.16 -2.08
C ASN A 178 21.52 -29.87 -1.58
N HIS A 179 22.10 -29.38 -0.49
CA HIS A 179 23.17 -30.06 0.26
C HIS A 179 22.83 -30.10 1.75
N LEU A 180 23.49 -31.00 2.48
CA LEU A 180 23.27 -31.18 3.92
C LEU A 180 24.29 -30.35 4.70
N VAL A 181 23.88 -29.87 5.87
CA VAL A 181 24.75 -29.22 6.85
C VAL A 181 24.51 -29.89 8.19
N THR A 182 25.58 -30.26 8.90
CA THR A 182 25.47 -30.76 10.28
C THR A 182 26.04 -29.73 11.24
N LYS A 183 25.44 -29.63 12.43
CA LYS A 183 25.95 -28.86 13.55
C LYS A 183 26.01 -29.76 14.79
N VAL A 184 27.19 -29.89 15.37
CA VAL A 184 27.39 -30.50 16.67
C VAL A 184 27.36 -29.40 17.73
N SER A 185 26.61 -29.62 18.81
CA SER A 185 26.42 -28.67 19.90
C SER A 185 26.32 -29.39 21.24
N SER A 186 26.81 -28.77 22.31
CA SER A 186 26.62 -29.24 23.69
C SER A 186 25.27 -28.78 24.28
N THR A 187 24.55 -27.91 23.60
CA THR A 187 23.21 -27.42 23.96
C THR A 187 22.19 -27.74 22.88
N LEU A 188 20.91 -27.73 23.26
CA LEU A 188 19.80 -27.96 22.33
C LEU A 188 19.84 -26.95 21.18
N ILE A 189 19.77 -27.45 19.95
CA ILE A 189 19.64 -26.64 18.74
C ILE A 189 18.14 -26.35 18.55
N PRO A 190 17.70 -25.08 18.50
CA PRO A 190 16.29 -24.76 18.27
C PRO A 190 15.87 -25.15 16.84
N THR A 191 14.60 -25.50 16.67
CA THR A 191 14.04 -25.77 15.35
C THR A 191 14.03 -24.48 14.51
N PRO A 192 14.66 -24.45 13.32
CA PRO A 192 14.66 -23.26 12.47
C PRO A 192 13.32 -23.09 11.74
N ASN A 193 13.10 -21.89 11.19
CA ASN A 193 12.05 -21.62 10.22
C ASN A 193 12.56 -21.82 8.79
N VAL A 194 11.65 -22.01 7.85
CA VAL A 194 11.96 -22.02 6.42
C VAL A 194 12.55 -20.66 6.02
N GLY A 195 13.73 -20.69 5.39
CA GLY A 195 14.42 -19.49 4.92
C GLY A 195 15.42 -18.90 5.91
N ASP A 196 15.47 -19.41 7.15
CA ASP A 196 16.53 -19.04 8.09
C ASP A 196 17.91 -19.41 7.52
N ALA A 197 18.93 -18.63 7.88
CA ALA A 197 20.30 -18.91 7.48
C ALA A 197 20.78 -20.25 8.08
N ALA A 198 21.53 -21.03 7.30
CA ALA A 198 22.16 -22.25 7.80
C ALA A 198 23.15 -21.92 8.95
N PRO A 199 23.34 -22.82 9.93
CA PRO A 199 24.28 -22.59 11.01
C PRO A 199 25.71 -22.44 10.48
N THR A 200 26.49 -21.57 11.12
CA THR A 200 27.92 -21.35 10.82
C THR A 200 28.78 -21.53 12.09
N GLY A 201 30.10 -21.59 11.91
CA GLY A 201 31.07 -21.59 13.01
C GLY A 201 31.42 -22.98 13.56
N ALA A 202 31.83 -23.03 14.84
CA ALA A 202 32.33 -24.25 15.47
C ALA A 202 31.30 -25.39 15.46
N GLY A 203 31.78 -26.61 15.19
CA GLY A 203 30.97 -27.82 15.12
C GLY A 203 30.10 -27.92 13.86
N VAL A 204 30.20 -26.98 12.92
CA VAL A 204 29.47 -27.05 11.64
C VAL A 204 30.30 -27.76 10.57
N THR A 205 29.69 -28.71 9.88
CA THR A 205 30.23 -29.30 8.64
C THR A 205 29.31 -28.94 7.49
N ASN A 206 29.85 -28.22 6.51
CA ASN A 206 29.13 -27.78 5.31
C ASN A 206 30.04 -27.83 4.07
N PRO A 207 29.74 -28.66 3.05
CA PRO A 207 28.64 -29.63 3.01
C PRO A 207 28.94 -30.88 3.85
N TYR A 208 27.90 -31.48 4.43
CA TYR A 208 27.93 -32.83 4.98
C TYR A 208 27.63 -33.85 3.89
N THR A 209 28.46 -34.90 3.80
CA THR A 209 28.24 -36.02 2.88
C THR A 209 27.77 -37.24 3.68
N ALA A 210 26.49 -37.63 3.49
CA ALA A 210 25.92 -38.77 4.19
C ALA A 210 26.60 -40.08 3.76
N GLY A 211 26.97 -40.93 4.72
CA GLY A 211 27.53 -42.27 4.48
C GLY A 211 29.05 -42.38 4.41
N ALA A 212 29.80 -41.27 4.36
CA ALA A 212 31.27 -41.28 4.45
C ALA A 212 31.76 -41.79 5.81
#